data_AF-A0A9X9XGD0-F1
#
_entry.id   AF-A0A9X9XGD0-F1
#
_cell.length_a   1.000
_cell.length_b   1.000
_cell.length_c   1.000
_cell.angle_alpha   90.00
_cell.angle_beta   90.00
_cell.angle_gamma   90.00
#
_symmetry.space_group_name_H-M   'P 1'
#
loop_
_entity.id
_entity.type
_entity.pdbx_description
1 polymer ?
#
loop_
_entity_poly.entity_id
_entity_poly.type
_entity_poly.pdbx_seq_one_letter_code
_entity_poly.pdbx_strand_id
1 'polypeptide(L)'
;MNPARAVLEECTEAVRAIVRAERAQSGSVKRAVHLAASRLGLSTRRIEAYWWGEAASVQAHEADAIRRAKAAMHAEEAARLAADLERHRRARSKARKAIRPVLHLKPPAPPRRQGRLAL
;
A
#
# COMPACT_ATOMS: atom_id res chain seq x y z
N MET A 1 -5.59 23.28 -22.57
CA MET A 1 -6.06 22.73 -21.27
C MET A 1 -6.09 23.85 -20.26
N ASN A 2 -7.21 24.09 -19.57
CA ASN A 2 -7.30 25.19 -18.59
C ASN A 2 -6.57 24.78 -17.29
N PRO A 3 -5.54 25.51 -16.82
CA PRO A 3 -4.76 25.13 -15.66
C PRO A 3 -5.60 25.03 -14.37
N ALA A 4 -6.63 25.88 -14.23
CA ALA A 4 -7.54 25.81 -13.08
C ALA A 4 -8.34 24.50 -13.05
N ARG A 5 -8.73 24.00 -14.23
CA ARG A 5 -9.44 22.72 -14.36
C ARG A 5 -8.55 21.53 -14.01
N ALA A 6 -7.28 21.56 -14.43
CA ALA A 6 -6.32 20.52 -14.09
C ALA A 6 -6.08 20.43 -12.57
N VAL A 7 -5.98 21.57 -11.87
CA VAL A 7 -5.85 21.61 -10.41
C VAL A 7 -7.12 21.08 -9.72
N LEU A 8 -8.30 21.42 -10.24
CA LEU A 8 -9.56 20.90 -9.71
C LEU A 8 -9.67 19.38 -9.85
N GLU A 9 -9.30 18.84 -11.01
CA GLU A 9 -9.28 17.40 -11.26
C GLU A 9 -8.26 16.70 -10.33
N GLU A 10 -7.04 17.23 -10.21
CA GLU A 10 -6.00 16.75 -9.28
C GLU A 10 -6.52 16.67 -7.84
N CYS A 11 -7.13 17.76 -7.35
CA CYS A 11 -7.64 17.84 -5.98
C CYS A 11 -8.83 16.89 -5.77
N THR A 12 -9.72 16.77 -6.76
CA THR A 12 -10.86 15.86 -6.73
C THR A 12 -10.42 14.41 -6.63
N GLU A 13 -9.45 14.00 -7.43
CA GLU A 13 -8.89 12.65 -7.38
C GLU A 13 -8.20 12.37 -6.04
N ALA A 14 -7.44 13.33 -5.53
CA ALA A 14 -6.76 13.21 -4.24
C ALA A 14 -7.75 13.06 -3.08
N VAL A 15 -8.81 13.88 -3.04
CA VAL A 15 -9.87 13.76 -2.02
C VAL A 15 -10.58 12.40 -2.12
N ARG A 16 -10.87 11.94 -3.34
CA ARG A 16 -11.48 10.61 -3.54
C ARG A 16 -10.57 9.49 -3.05
N ALA A 17 -9.25 9.57 -3.28
CA ALA A 17 -8.29 8.61 -2.77
C ALA A 17 -8.26 8.59 -1.23
N ILE A 18 -8.23 9.77 -0.60
CA ILE A 18 -8.28 9.93 0.86
C ILE A 18 -9.56 9.31 1.43
N VAL A 19 -10.74 9.70 0.92
CA VAL A 19 -12.03 9.19 1.41
C VAL A 19 -12.15 7.67 1.23
N ARG A 20 -11.62 7.11 0.13
CA ARG A 20 -11.59 5.65 -0.08
C ARG A 20 -10.72 4.94 0.96
N ALA A 21 -9.54 5.48 1.26
CA ALA A 21 -8.67 4.92 2.29
C ALA A 21 -9.31 4.95 3.69
N GLU A 22 -9.95 6.06 4.06
CA GLU A 22 -10.67 6.20 5.32
C GLU A 22 -11.91 5.28 5.38
N ARG A 23 -12.58 5.07 4.24
CA ARG A 23 -13.71 4.12 4.14
C ARG A 23 -13.27 2.68 4.34
N ALA A 24 -12.11 2.29 3.79
CA ALA A 24 -11.59 0.94 3.97
C ALA A 24 -11.35 0.59 5.46
N GLN A 25 -11.07 1.61 6.29
CA GLN A 25 -10.89 1.46 7.72
C GLN A 25 -12.20 1.54 8.51
N SER A 26 -13.11 2.45 8.13
CA SER A 26 -14.31 2.76 8.92
C SER A 26 -15.58 2.02 8.49
N GLY A 27 -15.63 1.46 7.29
CA GLY A 27 -16.80 0.78 6.71
C GLY A 27 -17.94 1.71 6.26
N SER A 28 -17.91 3.01 6.58
CA SER A 28 -19.00 3.97 6.30
C SER A 28 -18.51 5.17 5.50
N VAL A 29 -19.22 5.51 4.41
CA VAL A 29 -18.91 6.69 3.58
C VAL A 29 -19.05 7.98 4.38
N LYS A 30 -20.12 8.13 5.16
CA LYS A 30 -20.37 9.33 5.96
C LYS A 30 -19.25 9.57 6.97
N ARG A 31 -18.80 8.50 7.64
CA ARG A 31 -17.68 8.57 8.60
C ARG A 31 -16.37 8.89 7.88
N ALA A 32 -16.11 8.27 6.73
CA ALA A 32 -14.91 8.53 5.93
C ALA A 32 -14.82 9.98 5.46
N VAL A 33 -15.93 10.56 5.01
CA VAL A 33 -16.01 11.99 4.63
C VAL A 33 -15.72 12.88 5.84
N HIS A 34 -16.28 12.57 7.01
CA HIS A 34 -16.01 13.34 8.22
C HIS A 34 -14.55 13.26 8.67
N LEU A 35 -13.95 12.06 8.61
CA LEU A 35 -12.53 11.87 8.92
C LEU A 35 -11.62 12.62 7.92
N ALA A 36 -11.94 12.55 6.63
CA ALA A 36 -11.22 13.29 5.59
C ALA A 36 -11.33 14.82 5.79
N ALA A 37 -12.51 15.31 6.17
CA ALA A 37 -12.74 16.71 6.49
C ALA A 37 -11.86 17.17 7.65
N SER A 38 -11.84 16.42 8.76
CA SER A 38 -10.98 16.70 9.92
C SER A 38 -9.48 16.63 9.56
N ARG A 39 -9.06 15.65 8.75
CA ARG A 39 -7.66 15.49 8.32
C ARG A 39 -7.19 16.64 7.43
N LEU A 40 -8.07 17.15 6.57
CA LEU A 40 -7.76 18.22 5.63
C LEU A 40 -8.00 19.63 6.20
N GLY A 41 -8.65 19.74 7.37
CA GLY A 41 -9.07 21.02 7.93
C GLY A 41 -10.15 21.72 7.09
N LEU A 42 -10.95 20.95 6.36
CA LEU A 42 -12.02 21.45 5.48
C LEU A 42 -13.39 21.10 6.05
N SER A 43 -14.44 21.81 5.61
CA SER A 43 -15.80 21.45 6.01
C SER A 43 -16.26 20.16 5.33
N THR A 44 -17.12 19.40 6.01
CA THR A 44 -17.72 18.17 5.47
C THR A 44 -18.38 18.42 4.12
N ARG A 45 -19.16 19.51 3.99
CA ARG A 45 -19.82 19.90 2.74
C ARG A 45 -18.83 20.12 1.60
N ARG A 46 -17.64 20.66 1.91
CA ARG A 46 -16.60 20.89 0.91
C ARG A 46 -16.00 19.58 0.41
N ILE A 47 -15.75 18.64 1.31
CA ILE A 47 -15.29 17.29 0.95
C ILE A 47 -16.35 16.54 0.14
N GLU A 48 -17.63 16.67 0.49
CA GLU A 48 -18.74 16.09 -0.29
C GLU A 48 -18.77 16.64 -1.71
N ALA A 49 -18.59 17.95 -1.90
CA ALA A 49 -18.52 18.55 -3.23
C ALA A 49 -17.39 17.95 -4.07
N TYR A 50 -16.20 17.74 -3.51
CA TYR A 50 -15.12 17.03 -4.20
C TYR A 50 -15.46 15.57 -4.47
N TRP A 51 -16.05 14.86 -3.49
CA TRP A 51 -16.40 13.45 -3.62
C TRP A 51 -17.37 13.21 -4.78
N TRP A 52 -18.45 14.00 -4.85
CA TRP A 52 -19.47 13.91 -5.89
C TRP A 52 -19.10 14.60 -7.20
N GLY A 53 -18.01 15.38 -7.23
CA GLY A 53 -17.58 16.12 -8.43
C GLY A 53 -18.34 17.41 -8.67
N GLU A 54 -18.96 17.97 -7.63
CA GLU A 54 -19.74 19.21 -7.64
C GLU A 54 -18.90 20.45 -7.28
N ALA A 55 -17.63 20.27 -6.92
CA ALA A 55 -16.73 21.37 -6.63
C ALA A 55 -16.45 22.20 -7.90
N ALA A 56 -16.86 23.47 -7.90
CA ALA A 56 -16.68 24.36 -9.05
C ALA A 56 -15.29 25.00 -9.14
N SER A 57 -14.58 25.10 -8.01
CA SER A 57 -13.29 25.75 -7.89
C SER A 57 -12.50 25.17 -6.72
N VAL A 58 -11.19 25.45 -6.68
CA VAL A 58 -10.29 25.09 -5.59
C VAL A 58 -9.61 26.34 -5.08
N GLN A 59 -9.65 26.59 -3.77
CA GLN A 59 -8.87 27.68 -3.19
C GLN A 59 -7.43 27.22 -2.96
N ALA A 60 -6.46 28.15 -3.03
CA ALA A 60 -5.04 27.82 -2.91
C ALA A 60 -4.73 27.03 -1.62
N HIS A 61 -5.30 27.44 -0.49
CA HIS A 61 -5.09 26.76 0.79
C HIS A 61 -5.66 25.33 0.82
N GLU A 62 -6.75 25.07 0.08
CA GLU A 62 -7.35 23.74 -0.05
C GLU A 62 -6.44 22.84 -0.88
N ALA A 63 -5.94 23.34 -2.02
CA ALA A 63 -5.01 22.61 -2.87
C ALA A 63 -3.75 22.20 -2.09
N ASP A 64 -3.18 23.12 -1.31
CA ASP A 64 -2.00 22.85 -0.50
C ASP A 64 -2.28 21.83 0.61
N ALA A 65 -3.43 21.93 1.29
CA ALA A 65 -3.83 20.95 2.30
C ALA A 65 -4.00 19.55 1.70
N ILE A 66 -4.66 19.46 0.54
CA ILE A 66 -4.89 18.20 -0.17
C ILE A 66 -3.57 17.59 -0.64
N ARG A 67 -2.66 18.39 -1.21
CA ARG A 67 -1.33 17.93 -1.65
C ARG A 67 -0.49 17.42 -0.48
N ARG A 68 -0.48 18.15 0.65
CA ARG A 68 0.21 17.70 1.88
C ARG A 68 -0.34 16.38 2.39
N ALA A 69 -1.67 16.24 2.44
CA ALA A 69 -2.31 15.01 2.89
C ALA A 69 -2.01 13.83 1.96
N LYS A 70 -2.04 14.05 0.64
CA LYS A 70 -1.66 13.05 -0.36
C LYS A 70 -0.20 12.61 -0.21
N ALA A 71 0.71 13.56 -0.03
CA ALA A 71 2.13 13.26 0.21
C ALA A 71 2.33 12.45 1.50
N ALA A 72 1.64 12.81 2.59
CA ALA A 72 1.67 12.07 3.85
C ALA A 72 1.16 10.63 3.68
N MET A 73 0.02 10.43 2.99
CA MET A 73 -0.49 9.10 2.69
C MET A 73 0.48 8.24 1.88
N HIS A 74 1.13 8.81 0.86
CA HIS A 74 2.15 8.08 0.09
C HIS A 74 3.38 7.74 0.93
N ALA A 75 3.79 8.62 1.83
CA ALA A 75 4.90 8.35 2.75
C ALA A 75 4.56 7.23 3.75
N GLU A 76 3.35 7.24 4.31
CA GLU A 76 2.83 6.19 5.20
C GLU A 76 2.79 4.82 4.48
N GLU A 77 2.27 4.79 3.25
CA GLU A 77 2.21 3.56 2.44
C GLU A 77 3.61 3.05 2.07
N ALA A 78 4.52 3.95 1.66
CA ALA A 78 5.90 3.59 1.38
C ALA A 78 6.62 3.00 2.61
N ALA A 79 6.41 3.60 3.79
CA ALA A 79 6.97 3.10 5.04
C ALA A 79 6.42 1.71 5.40
N ARG A 80 5.11 1.49 5.21
CA ARG A 80 4.47 0.19 5.43
C ARG A 80 5.04 -0.87 4.49
N LEU A 81 5.13 -0.58 3.19
CA LEU A 81 5.67 -1.49 2.19
C LEU A 81 7.15 -1.82 2.45
N ALA A 82 7.95 -0.83 2.86
CA ALA A 82 9.33 -1.06 3.25
C ALA A 82 9.45 -2.02 4.45
N ALA A 83 8.59 -1.86 5.46
CA ALA A 83 8.53 -2.77 6.60
C ALA A 83 8.10 -4.19 6.20
N ASP A 84 7.13 -4.32 5.29
CA ASP A 84 6.70 -5.62 4.76
C ASP A 84 7.78 -6.33 3.95
N LEU A 85 8.50 -5.61 3.09
CA LEU A 85 9.64 -6.15 2.35
C LEU A 85 10.73 -6.66 3.30
N GLU A 86 11.02 -5.90 4.37
CA GLU A 86 11.99 -6.32 5.38
C GLU A 86 11.53 -7.57 6.15
N ARG A 87 10.24 -7.65 6.51
CA ARG A 87 9.64 -8.87 7.09
C ARG A 87 9.82 -10.07 6.17
N HIS A 88 9.51 -9.93 4.88
CA HIS A 88 9.66 -11.01 3.91
C HIS A 88 11.13 -11.42 3.69
N ARG A 89 12.07 -10.47 3.67
CA ARG A 89 13.52 -10.75 3.59
C ARG A 89 13.99 -11.57 4.78
N ARG A 90 13.58 -11.21 6.00
CA ARG A 90 13.90 -11.95 7.22
C ARG A 90 13.31 -13.37 7.20
N ALA A 91 12.05 -13.51 6.80
CA ALA A 91 11.40 -14.81 6.64
C ALA A 91 12.14 -15.69 5.62
N ARG A 92 12.51 -15.14 4.46
CA ARG A 92 13.27 -15.85 3.42
C ARG A 92 14.66 -16.27 3.89
N SER A 93 15.35 -15.41 4.65
CA SER A 93 16.66 -15.73 5.26
C SER A 93 16.55 -16.89 6.26
N LYS A 94 15.53 -16.88 7.12
CA LYS A 94 15.25 -17.97 8.06
C LYS A 94 14.94 -19.29 7.34
N ALA A 95 14.09 -19.25 6.31
CA ALA A 95 13.78 -20.42 5.49
C ALA A 95 15.04 -20.99 4.80
N ARG A 96 15.90 -20.13 4.22
CA ARG A 96 17.18 -20.55 3.63
C ARG A 96 18.10 -21.25 4.64
N LYS A 97 18.21 -20.71 5.86
CA LYS A 97 19.01 -21.33 6.93
C LYS A 97 18.47 -22.70 7.34
N ALA A 98 17.14 -22.88 7.35
CA ALA A 98 16.50 -24.15 7.67
C ALA A 98 16.69 -25.24 6.59
N ILE A 99 16.81 -24.85 5.31
CA ILE A 99 17.01 -25.79 4.19
C ILE A 99 18.49 -26.22 4.04
N ARG A 100 19.44 -25.34 4.35
CA ARG A 100 20.90 -25.60 4.23
C ARG A 100 21.40 -26.89 4.92
N PRO A 101 20.91 -27.31 6.11
CA PRO A 101 21.32 -28.58 6.71
C PRO A 101 20.77 -29.83 6.01
N VAL A 102 19.69 -29.72 5.21
CA VAL A 102 19.10 -30.87 4.50
C VAL A 102 19.90 -31.24 3.24
N LEU A 103 20.55 -30.27 2.60
CA LEU A 103 21.35 -30.48 1.38
C LEU A 103 22.75 -31.08 1.64
N HIS A 104 23.16 -31.25 2.90
CA HIS A 104 24.42 -31.90 3.28
C HIS A 104 24.25 -33.40 3.62
N LEU A 105 23.06 -33.97 3.40
CA LEU A 105 22.87 -35.42 3.48
C LEU A 105 23.62 -36.08 2.32
N LYS A 106 24.75 -36.74 2.67
CA LYS A 106 25.53 -37.59 1.77
C LYS A 106 24.57 -38.55 1.07
N PRO A 107 24.56 -38.63 -0.28
CA PRO A 107 23.68 -39.56 -0.98
C PRO A 107 23.92 -40.99 -0.45
N PRO A 108 22.86 -41.80 -0.26
CA PRO A 108 23.01 -43.15 0.26
C PRO A 108 24.00 -43.90 -0.64
N ALA A 109 24.96 -44.58 0.00
CA ALA A 109 25.99 -45.33 -0.73
C ALA A 109 25.32 -46.31 -1.69
N PRO A 110 25.80 -46.41 -2.95
CA PRO A 110 25.19 -47.31 -3.92
C PRO A 110 25.26 -48.76 -3.40
N PRO A 111 24.22 -49.58 -3.65
CA PRO A 111 24.21 -50.96 -3.21
C PRO A 111 25.42 -51.68 -3.78
N ARG A 112 26.21 -52.31 -2.90
CA ARG A 112 27.34 -53.14 -3.31
C ARG A 112 26.78 -54.26 -4.19
N ARG A 113 27.10 -54.24 -5.49
CA ARG A 113 26.83 -55.36 -6.39
C ARG A 113 27.48 -56.60 -5.78
N GLN A 114 26.66 -57.49 -5.20
CA GLN A 114 27.13 -58.82 -4.86
C GLN A 114 27.53 -59.47 -6.19
N GLY A 115 28.80 -59.85 -6.27
CA GLY A 115 29.35 -60.50 -7.43
C GLY A 115 28.49 -61.70 -7.79
N ARG A 116 28.03 -61.72 -9.03
CA ARG A 116 27.50 -62.91 -9.69
C ARG A 116 28.64 -63.93 -9.63
N LEU A 117 28.53 -64.91 -8.74
CA LEU A 117 29.38 -66.10 -8.79
C LEU A 117 29.12 -66.76 -10.15
N ALA A 118 30.18 -66.82 -10.94
CA ALA A 118 30.19 -67.50 -12.22
C ALA A 118 30.39 -69.01 -11.97
N LEU A 119 29.53 -69.78 -12.65
CA LEU A 119 29.60 -71.21 -12.98
C LEU A 119 29.53 -72.22 -11.84
#